data_AF-A0A7U9T813-F1
#
_entry.id   AF-A0A7U9T813-F1
#
_cell.length_a   1.000
_cell.length_b   1.000
_cell.length_c   1.000
_cell.angle_alpha   90.00
_cell.angle_beta   90.00
_cell.angle_gamma   90.00
#
_symmetry.space_group_name_H-M   'P 1'
#
loop_
_entity.id
_entity.type
_entity.pdbx_description
1 polymer ?
#
loop_
_entity_poly.entity_id
_entity_poly.type
_entity_poly.pdbx_seq_one_letter_code
_entity_poly.pdbx_strand_id
1 'polypeptide(L)'
;MLEMVKAAEYDLLHYPERKMGYGLKRTIKILTGRKVEPPDKINWPNGLLAMGLADYYMAHKNSEEARVIVDCLKQYYDRWIRRGCKMYYLDDAFSGLALIDLYQITGEEKYKKAADVMVKYLFNHETDDRGSLPYRPNQKNGYIFADTIGMVCPFLCKYGSTYGDMNAVNLAVTQIQNFIEMGMDAKTGLPYHGYQEESGVKYGIIGWGRAAGWLMIGMSETLACLENTRPSYEVIKQAYRRLVDKVEAYQLPNGLYSWQLGAKEGPADTSATAMILYSVAKSLNTKTLIGIHRSRMVRGRDALLGMVEEGRIGNCLAECQGFSMYPQIYGSYPWSLGPALSLFVAAEEIN
;
A
#
# COMPACT_ATOMS: atom_id res chain seq x y z
N MET A 1 -4.23 16.69 -12.82
CA MET A 1 -3.29 15.56 -12.63
C MET A 1 -1.83 15.96 -12.74
N LEU A 2 -1.39 16.75 -13.72
CA LEU A 2 0.02 17.14 -13.85
C LEU A 2 0.63 17.77 -12.57
N GLU A 3 -0.12 18.61 -11.86
CA GLU A 3 0.32 19.17 -10.57
C GLU A 3 0.52 18.08 -9.50
N MET A 4 -0.32 17.04 -9.50
CA MET A 4 -0.17 15.90 -8.60
C MET A 4 1.06 15.06 -8.93
N VAL A 5 1.38 14.88 -10.22
CA VAL A 5 2.60 14.22 -10.66
C VAL A 5 3.82 14.97 -10.11
N LYS A 6 3.85 16.30 -10.28
CA LYS A 6 4.92 17.15 -9.74
C LYS A 6 5.03 17.08 -8.21
N ALA A 7 3.89 17.10 -7.50
CA ALA A 7 3.86 16.94 -6.05
C ALA A 7 4.38 15.56 -5.62
N ALA A 8 4.00 14.50 -6.34
CA ALA A 8 4.44 13.13 -6.05
C ALA A 8 5.94 12.94 -6.33
N GLU A 9 6.48 13.52 -7.40
CA GLU A 9 7.92 13.54 -7.69
C GLU A 9 8.69 14.24 -6.57
N TYR A 10 8.21 15.41 -6.14
CA TYR A 10 8.81 16.15 -5.04
C TYR A 10 8.79 15.33 -3.75
N ASP A 11 7.62 14.83 -3.35
CA ASP A 11 7.46 14.08 -2.10
C ASP A 11 8.25 12.76 -2.14
N LEU A 12 8.34 12.06 -3.28
CA LEU A 12 9.13 10.83 -3.42
C LEU A 12 10.61 11.06 -3.08
N LEU A 13 11.14 12.24 -3.42
CA LEU A 13 12.54 12.55 -3.23
C LEU A 13 12.86 13.17 -1.87
N HIS A 14 11.87 13.81 -1.21
CA HIS A 14 12.06 14.63 -0.02
C HIS A 14 11.31 14.14 1.23
N TYR A 15 10.33 13.26 1.10
CA TYR A 15 9.58 12.69 2.23
C TYR A 15 10.35 11.55 2.92
N PRO A 16 10.26 11.43 4.27
CA PRO A 16 9.68 12.41 5.19
C PRO A 16 10.59 13.63 5.34
N GLU A 17 9.98 14.82 5.34
CA GLU A 17 10.71 16.05 5.62
C GLU A 17 11.29 16.04 7.02
N ARG A 18 12.61 16.20 7.12
CA ARG A 18 13.31 16.19 8.40
C ARG A 18 13.49 17.62 8.88
N LYS A 19 12.85 17.97 10.00
CA LYS A 19 13.03 19.26 10.66
C LYS A 19 14.50 19.54 10.96
N MET A 20 14.87 20.82 10.94
CA MET A 20 16.19 21.30 11.34
C MET A 20 16.57 20.77 12.73
N GLY A 21 17.79 20.22 12.85
CA GLY A 21 18.26 19.60 14.09
C GLY A 21 17.87 18.13 14.31
N TYR A 22 17.13 17.48 13.39
CA TYR A 22 16.85 16.04 13.47
C TYR A 22 18.12 15.20 13.63
N GLY A 23 19.16 15.50 12.82
CA GLY A 23 20.45 14.81 12.88
C GLY A 23 21.12 14.95 14.25
N LEU A 24 21.15 16.17 14.79
CA LEU A 24 21.73 16.44 16.12
C LEU A 24 20.97 15.70 17.23
N LYS A 25 19.64 15.78 17.24
CA LYS A 25 18.79 15.06 18.21
C LYS A 25 19.02 13.55 18.12
N ARG A 26 19.19 13.01 16.91
CA ARG A 26 19.47 11.60 16.67
C ARG A 26 20.84 11.20 17.24
N THR A 27 21.88 11.99 16.98
CA THR A 27 23.23 11.73 17.50
C THR A 27 23.25 11.78 19.03
N ILE A 28 22.59 12.75 19.65
CA ILE A 28 22.49 12.84 21.12
C ILE A 28 21.81 11.60 21.70
N LYS A 29 20.71 11.12 21.10
CA LYS A 29 20.05 9.87 21.54
C LYS A 29 21.01 8.67 21.49
N ILE A 30 21.78 8.53 20.42
CA ILE A 30 22.75 7.43 20.26
C ILE A 30 23.86 7.53 21.31
N LEU A 31 24.45 8.72 21.50
CA LEU A 31 25.51 8.95 22.47
C LEU A 31 25.04 8.75 23.93
N THR A 32 23.76 8.99 24.20
CA THR A 32 23.14 8.74 25.51
C THR A 32 22.68 7.29 25.69
N GLY A 33 23.11 6.37 24.82
CA GLY A 33 22.80 4.94 24.90
C GLY A 33 21.34 4.58 24.54
N ARG A 34 20.55 5.52 24.04
CA ARG A 34 19.17 5.23 23.62
C ARG A 34 19.19 4.51 22.28
N LYS A 35 18.44 3.41 22.19
CA LYS A 35 18.20 2.71 20.92
C LYS A 35 17.45 3.65 19.96
N VAL A 36 18.03 3.88 18.78
CA VAL A 36 17.39 4.67 17.74
C VAL A 36 17.28 3.84 16.48
N GLU A 37 16.07 3.82 15.91
CA GLU A 37 15.79 3.15 14.66
C GLU A 37 16.67 3.69 13.51
N PRO A 38 17.10 2.80 12.60
CA PRO A 38 17.84 3.21 11.43
C PRO A 38 16.98 4.14 10.56
N PRO A 39 17.58 5.13 9.87
CA PRO A 39 16.84 5.93 8.91
C PRO A 39 16.40 5.04 7.77
N ASP A 40 15.08 4.87 7.64
CA ASP A 40 14.47 4.20 6.52
C ASP A 40 14.64 5.03 5.23
N LYS A 41 14.99 4.35 4.14
CA LYS A 41 15.32 4.92 2.83
C LYS A 41 14.48 4.34 1.71
N ILE A 42 13.61 3.37 2.00
CA ILE A 42 12.78 2.68 1.02
C ILE A 42 11.33 2.49 1.54
N ASN A 43 10.93 3.37 2.46
CA ASN A 43 9.69 3.34 3.22
C ASN A 43 8.41 3.24 2.37
N TRP A 44 7.37 2.69 3.00
CA TRP A 44 6.06 2.46 2.37
C TRP A 44 5.35 3.74 1.87
N PRO A 45 5.42 4.94 2.51
CA PRO A 45 4.79 6.14 1.95
C PRO A 45 5.38 6.53 0.60
N ASN A 46 6.71 6.44 0.46
CA ASN A 46 7.37 6.69 -0.82
C ASN A 46 7.08 5.56 -1.82
N GLY A 47 6.88 4.32 -1.37
CA GLY A 47 6.42 3.22 -2.21
C GLY A 47 5.06 3.51 -2.87
N LEU A 48 4.10 4.07 -2.14
CA LEU A 48 2.81 4.53 -2.68
C LEU A 48 2.97 5.62 -3.76
N LEU A 49 3.86 6.58 -3.53
CA LEU A 49 4.18 7.62 -4.52
C LEU A 49 4.84 7.03 -5.76
N ALA A 50 5.81 6.13 -5.56
CA ALA A 50 6.52 5.47 -6.65
C ALA A 50 5.56 4.62 -7.51
N MET A 51 4.60 3.93 -6.89
CA MET A 51 3.54 3.22 -7.60
C MET A 51 2.66 4.19 -8.41
N GLY A 52 2.18 5.28 -7.80
CA GLY A 52 1.37 6.28 -8.51
C GLY A 52 2.08 6.89 -9.72
N LEU A 53 3.37 7.19 -9.59
CA LEU A 53 4.19 7.68 -10.69
C LEU A 53 4.42 6.62 -11.77
N ALA A 54 4.68 5.37 -11.38
CA ALA A 54 4.83 4.26 -12.32
C ALA A 54 3.53 3.99 -13.09
N ASP A 55 2.38 4.00 -12.43
CA ASP A 55 1.06 3.85 -13.06
C ASP A 55 0.81 4.98 -14.07
N TYR A 56 1.08 6.23 -13.69
CA TYR A 56 0.97 7.37 -14.60
C TYR A 56 1.88 7.22 -15.83
N TYR A 57 3.15 6.86 -15.62
CA TYR A 57 4.10 6.60 -16.70
C TYR A 57 3.58 5.52 -17.66
N MET A 58 3.04 4.43 -17.13
CA MET A 58 2.56 3.32 -17.95
C MET A 58 1.39 3.70 -18.85
N ALA A 59 0.50 4.57 -18.38
CA ALA A 59 -0.60 5.12 -19.17
C ALA A 59 -0.15 6.23 -20.16
N HIS A 60 0.94 6.93 -19.87
CA HIS A 60 1.36 8.14 -20.59
C HIS A 60 2.78 8.08 -21.17
N LYS A 61 3.26 6.90 -21.61
CA LYS A 61 4.67 6.65 -21.99
C LYS A 61 5.29 7.63 -22.99
N ASN A 62 4.49 8.31 -23.80
CA ASN A 62 4.93 9.25 -24.83
C ASN A 62 4.79 10.73 -24.44
N SER A 63 4.45 11.04 -23.18
CA SER A 63 4.31 12.41 -22.70
C SER A 63 5.66 13.06 -22.35
N GLU A 64 5.67 14.38 -22.19
CA GLU A 64 6.87 15.12 -21.76
C GLU A 64 7.33 14.71 -20.35
N GLU A 65 6.38 14.36 -19.49
CA GLU A 65 6.59 13.93 -18.10
C GLU A 65 7.18 12.53 -18.00
N ALA A 66 6.93 11.65 -18.99
CA ALA A 66 7.33 10.24 -18.92
C ALA A 66 8.83 10.07 -18.62
N ARG A 67 9.67 10.89 -19.24
CA ARG A 67 11.12 10.91 -18.96
C ARG A 67 11.44 11.41 -17.55
N VAL A 68 10.77 12.48 -17.11
CA VAL A 68 10.98 13.08 -15.78
C VAL A 68 10.63 12.09 -14.68
N ILE A 69 9.53 11.35 -14.85
CA ILE A 69 9.08 10.31 -13.92
C ILE A 69 10.12 9.20 -13.82
N VAL A 70 10.61 8.68 -14.96
CA VAL A 70 11.65 7.64 -14.96
C VAL A 70 12.91 8.16 -14.26
N ASP A 71 13.38 9.37 -14.58
CA ASP A 71 14.56 9.95 -13.93
C ASP A 71 14.36 10.15 -12.41
N CYS A 72 13.15 10.53 -11.98
CA CYS A 72 12.78 10.65 -10.57
C CYS A 72 12.81 9.30 -9.84
N LEU A 73 12.20 8.25 -10.42
CA LEU A 73 12.23 6.89 -9.87
C LEU A 73 13.67 6.36 -9.79
N LYS A 74 14.47 6.55 -10.85
CA LYS A 74 15.90 6.19 -10.86
C LYS A 74 16.64 6.90 -9.74
N GLN A 75 16.45 8.20 -9.57
CA GLN A 75 17.10 8.96 -8.49
C GLN A 75 16.72 8.43 -7.10
N TYR A 76 15.45 8.08 -6.89
CA TYR A 76 14.98 7.50 -5.64
C TYR A 76 15.65 6.15 -5.36
N TYR A 77 15.53 5.17 -6.25
CA TYR A 77 16.06 3.82 -6.05
C TYR A 77 17.59 3.77 -6.06
N ASP A 78 18.27 4.55 -6.92
CA ASP A 78 19.74 4.58 -6.97
C ASP A 78 20.36 5.12 -5.68
N ARG A 79 19.65 5.97 -4.92
CA ARG A 79 20.10 6.41 -3.59
C ARG A 79 20.09 5.27 -2.58
N TRP A 80 19.10 4.37 -2.66
CA TRP A 80 19.01 3.19 -1.80
C TRP A 80 19.99 2.09 -2.23
N ILE A 81 20.09 1.82 -3.53
CA ILE A 81 20.99 0.81 -4.11
C ILE A 81 22.46 1.12 -3.79
N ARG A 82 22.91 2.38 -3.97
CA ARG A 82 24.29 2.78 -3.63
C ARG A 82 24.65 2.62 -2.14
N ARG A 83 23.65 2.45 -1.27
CA ARG A 83 23.83 2.21 0.17
C ARG A 83 23.69 0.73 0.54
N GLY A 84 23.63 -0.16 -0.44
CA GLY A 84 23.64 -1.61 -0.27
C GLY A 84 22.27 -2.24 -0.04
N CYS A 85 21.19 -1.60 -0.50
CA CYS A 85 19.83 -2.17 -0.49
C CYS A 85 19.36 -2.67 0.90
N LYS A 86 19.73 -1.98 1.98
CA LYS A 86 19.37 -2.43 3.33
C LYS A 86 17.86 -2.27 3.57
N MET A 87 17.24 -3.37 3.97
CA MET A 87 15.86 -3.49 4.44
C MET A 87 15.87 -3.59 5.96
N TYR A 88 14.94 -2.90 6.63
CA TYR A 88 14.80 -2.97 8.09
C TYR A 88 13.40 -3.35 8.54
N TYR A 89 12.41 -3.11 7.68
CA TYR A 89 11.02 -3.31 7.97
C TYR A 89 10.35 -4.02 6.80
N LEU A 90 9.30 -4.79 7.06
CA LEU A 90 8.61 -5.53 6.00
C LEU A 90 7.75 -4.62 5.09
N ASP A 91 7.31 -3.47 5.61
CA ASP A 91 6.46 -2.50 4.92
C ASP A 91 7.20 -1.82 3.76
N ASP A 92 8.52 -1.76 3.83
CA ASP A 92 9.42 -1.39 2.73
C ASP A 92 9.21 -2.22 1.45
N ALA A 93 8.66 -3.45 1.56
CA ALA A 93 8.41 -4.32 0.42
C ALA A 93 7.48 -3.69 -0.62
N PHE A 94 6.58 -2.78 -0.21
CA PHE A 94 5.65 -2.14 -1.14
C PHE A 94 6.37 -1.33 -2.23
N SER A 95 7.49 -0.69 -1.87
CA SER A 95 8.36 0.01 -2.82
C SER A 95 8.92 -0.91 -3.91
N GLY A 96 8.95 -2.22 -3.68
CA GLY A 96 9.38 -3.20 -4.67
C GLY A 96 8.48 -3.25 -5.92
N LEU A 97 7.22 -2.81 -5.85
CA LEU A 97 6.29 -2.81 -6.99
C LEU A 97 6.80 -1.96 -8.15
N ALA A 98 7.10 -0.69 -7.88
CA ALA A 98 7.60 0.24 -8.88
C ALA A 98 9.08 0.00 -9.22
N LEU A 99 9.84 -0.66 -8.33
CA LEU A 99 11.20 -1.13 -8.63
C LEU A 99 11.20 -2.22 -9.72
N ILE A 100 10.24 -3.16 -9.67
CA ILE A 100 10.05 -4.16 -10.72
C ILE A 100 9.65 -3.49 -12.04
N ASP A 101 8.74 -2.51 -12.02
CA ASP A 101 8.39 -1.75 -13.23
C ASP A 101 9.59 -1.02 -13.80
N LEU A 102 10.39 -0.38 -12.95
CA LEU A 102 11.59 0.33 -13.39
C LEU A 102 12.61 -0.60 -14.07
N TYR A 103 12.74 -1.85 -13.60
CA TYR A 103 13.52 -2.87 -14.31
C TYR A 103 12.94 -3.14 -15.70
N GLN A 104 11.63 -3.39 -15.81
CA GLN A 104 10.97 -3.65 -17.10
C GLN A 104 11.07 -2.47 -18.07
N ILE A 105 11.06 -1.24 -17.57
CA ILE A 105 11.17 -0.01 -18.37
C ILE A 105 12.60 0.20 -18.88
N THR A 106 13.61 -0.05 -18.04
CA THR A 106 15.00 0.36 -18.31
C THR A 106 15.91 -0.77 -18.75
N GLY A 107 15.59 -2.02 -18.40
CA GLY A 107 16.47 -3.18 -18.53
C GLY A 107 17.70 -3.15 -17.61
N GLU A 108 17.81 -2.21 -16.67
CA GLU A 108 18.98 -2.10 -15.81
C GLU A 108 18.94 -3.15 -14.67
N GLU A 109 19.79 -4.18 -14.79
CA GLU A 109 19.89 -5.32 -13.86
C GLU A 109 20.03 -4.96 -12.36
N LYS A 110 20.52 -3.76 -12.04
CA LYS A 110 20.63 -3.30 -10.65
C LYS A 110 19.26 -3.23 -9.95
N TYR A 111 18.18 -2.95 -10.68
CA TYR A 111 16.83 -2.88 -10.12
C TYR A 111 16.28 -4.26 -9.80
N LYS A 112 16.47 -5.24 -10.69
CA LYS A 112 16.15 -6.65 -10.41
C LYS A 112 16.92 -7.15 -9.18
N LYS A 113 18.24 -6.95 -9.15
CA LYS A 113 19.07 -7.36 -7.99
C LYS A 113 18.59 -6.73 -6.68
N ALA A 114 18.09 -5.50 -6.73
CA ALA A 114 17.55 -4.83 -5.57
C ALA A 114 16.19 -5.43 -5.14
N ALA A 115 15.33 -5.84 -6.07
CA ALA A 115 14.13 -6.61 -5.78
C ALA A 115 14.46 -8.01 -5.21
N ASP A 116 15.51 -8.67 -5.71
CA ASP A 116 16.01 -9.96 -5.18
C ASP A 116 16.42 -9.83 -3.69
N VAL A 117 16.96 -8.67 -3.27
CA VAL A 117 17.27 -8.39 -1.86
C VAL A 117 16.00 -8.27 -1.02
N MET A 118 14.95 -7.61 -1.54
CA MET A 118 13.67 -7.47 -0.84
C MET A 118 12.98 -8.82 -0.63
N VAL A 119 12.88 -9.65 -1.67
CA VAL A 119 12.24 -10.99 -1.53
C VAL A 119 13.04 -11.87 -0.58
N LYS A 120 14.38 -11.81 -0.62
CA LYS A 120 15.23 -12.56 0.30
C LYS A 120 15.04 -12.10 1.74
N TYR A 121 14.84 -10.81 1.98
CA TYR A 121 14.51 -10.30 3.31
C TYR A 121 13.20 -10.95 3.82
N LEU A 122 12.16 -10.99 2.99
CA LEU A 122 10.86 -11.57 3.34
C LEU A 122 10.94 -13.09 3.59
N PHE A 123 11.70 -13.84 2.79
CA PHE A 123 11.91 -15.28 3.01
C PHE A 123 12.68 -15.61 4.30
N ASN A 124 13.48 -14.68 4.81
CA ASN A 124 14.21 -14.85 6.07
C ASN A 124 13.52 -14.17 7.25
N HIS A 125 12.35 -13.58 7.03
CA HIS A 125 11.55 -12.97 8.10
C HIS A 125 10.93 -14.10 8.95
N GLU A 126 10.82 -13.89 10.26
CA GLU A 126 10.16 -14.87 11.13
C GLU A 126 8.69 -15.04 10.75
N THR A 127 8.13 -16.21 11.04
CA THR A 127 6.72 -16.50 10.82
C THR A 127 6.06 -16.95 12.11
N ASP A 128 4.74 -16.75 12.22
CA ASP A 128 3.93 -17.52 13.17
C ASP A 128 3.77 -18.99 12.71
N ASP A 129 3.06 -19.80 13.49
CA ASP A 129 2.83 -21.22 13.21
C ASP A 129 2.00 -21.47 11.93
N ARG A 130 1.29 -20.45 11.45
CA ARG A 130 0.53 -20.47 10.19
C ARG A 130 1.32 -19.92 9.00
N GLY A 131 2.56 -19.50 9.19
CA GLY A 131 3.40 -18.90 8.15
C GLY A 131 3.13 -17.41 7.90
N SER A 132 2.35 -16.72 8.74
CA SER A 132 2.12 -15.27 8.62
C SER A 132 3.33 -14.49 9.11
N LEU A 133 3.59 -13.31 8.53
CA LEU A 133 4.73 -12.47 8.85
C LEU A 133 4.39 -11.45 9.96
N PRO A 134 4.95 -11.57 11.19
CA PRO A 134 4.74 -10.60 12.26
C PRO A 134 5.22 -9.21 11.88
N TYR A 135 4.41 -8.17 12.18
CA TYR A 135 4.64 -6.84 11.64
C TYR A 135 5.90 -6.15 12.18
N ARG A 136 6.24 -6.42 13.44
CA ARG A 136 7.44 -5.91 14.13
C ARG A 136 8.03 -7.02 14.99
N PRO A 137 8.81 -7.94 14.40
CA PRO A 137 9.29 -9.16 15.09
C PRO A 137 10.06 -8.87 16.38
N ASN A 138 10.84 -7.80 16.38
CA ASN A 138 11.59 -7.34 17.55
C ASN A 138 10.74 -7.01 18.80
N GLN A 139 9.42 -6.82 18.65
CA GLN A 139 8.50 -6.58 19.76
C GLN A 139 8.04 -7.88 20.44
N LYS A 140 8.27 -9.06 19.82
CA LYS A 140 7.90 -10.39 20.33
C LYS A 140 6.43 -10.50 20.75
N ASN A 141 5.53 -9.82 20.02
CA ASN A 141 4.09 -9.85 20.28
C ASN A 141 3.32 -10.70 19.26
N GLY A 142 3.93 -11.11 18.14
CA GLY A 142 3.28 -11.95 17.13
C GLY A 142 2.11 -11.27 16.41
N TYR A 143 2.04 -9.93 16.39
CA TYR A 143 0.91 -9.23 15.77
C TYR A 143 1.01 -9.22 14.25
N ILE A 144 -0.05 -9.67 13.58
CA ILE A 144 -0.25 -9.61 12.13
C ILE A 144 -1.19 -8.45 11.80
N PHE A 145 -0.74 -7.54 10.94
CA PHE A 145 -1.51 -6.33 10.58
C PHE A 145 -2.18 -6.50 9.21
N ALA A 146 -3.34 -5.88 9.02
CA ALA A 146 -3.98 -5.74 7.70
C ALA A 146 -3.04 -5.06 6.69
N ASP A 147 -2.27 -4.08 7.17
CA ASP A 147 -1.28 -3.31 6.43
C ASP A 147 -0.23 -4.21 5.76
N THR A 148 0.19 -5.29 6.44
CA THR A 148 1.10 -6.32 5.89
C THR A 148 0.60 -6.87 4.56
N ILE A 149 -0.71 -7.11 4.46
CA ILE A 149 -1.32 -7.68 3.27
C ILE A 149 -1.20 -6.71 2.10
N GLY A 150 -1.45 -5.43 2.35
CA GLY A 150 -1.31 -4.38 1.35
C GLY A 150 0.14 -4.12 0.94
N MET A 151 1.07 -4.21 1.89
CA MET A 151 2.46 -3.81 1.67
C MET A 151 3.34 -4.93 1.10
N VAL A 152 3.05 -6.19 1.44
CA VAL A 152 3.93 -7.33 1.12
C VAL A 152 3.40 -8.18 -0.02
N CYS A 153 2.12 -8.54 0.01
CA CYS A 153 1.55 -9.52 -0.92
C CYS A 153 1.61 -9.07 -2.39
N PRO A 154 1.32 -7.79 -2.73
CA PRO A 154 1.46 -7.30 -4.10
C PRO A 154 2.88 -7.48 -4.63
N PHE A 155 3.88 -7.10 -3.84
CA PHE A 155 5.28 -7.23 -4.23
C PHE A 155 5.67 -8.69 -4.45
N LEU A 156 5.37 -9.56 -3.49
CA LEU A 156 5.67 -11.00 -3.58
C LEU A 156 5.03 -11.64 -4.81
N CYS A 157 3.75 -11.35 -5.06
CA CYS A 157 3.06 -11.92 -6.22
C CYS A 157 3.61 -11.37 -7.53
N LYS A 158 3.85 -10.06 -7.63
CA LYS A 158 4.43 -9.43 -8.83
C LYS A 158 5.84 -9.94 -9.12
N TYR A 159 6.68 -10.07 -8.08
CA TYR A 159 8.02 -10.65 -8.18
C TYR A 159 7.94 -12.10 -8.67
N GLY A 160 7.11 -12.91 -8.01
CA GLY A 160 6.94 -14.32 -8.33
C GLY A 160 6.45 -14.56 -9.76
N SER A 161 5.42 -13.84 -10.20
CA SER A 161 4.89 -13.93 -11.56
C SER A 161 5.87 -13.40 -12.62
N THR A 162 6.67 -12.38 -12.29
CA THR A 162 7.63 -11.78 -13.24
C THR A 162 8.88 -12.64 -13.44
N TYR A 163 9.37 -13.27 -12.38
CA TYR A 163 10.64 -13.99 -12.38
C TYR A 163 10.50 -15.51 -12.20
N GLY A 164 9.28 -16.03 -12.16
CA GLY A 164 9.01 -17.47 -12.02
C GLY A 164 9.27 -18.04 -10.62
N ASP A 165 9.17 -17.21 -9.57
CA ASP A 165 9.38 -17.65 -8.18
C ASP A 165 8.04 -18.01 -7.50
N MET A 166 7.69 -19.29 -7.55
CA MET A 166 6.46 -19.79 -6.95
C MET A 166 6.44 -19.73 -5.42
N ASN A 167 7.60 -19.68 -4.75
CA ASN A 167 7.65 -19.54 -3.30
C ASN A 167 7.18 -18.14 -2.89
N ALA A 168 7.56 -17.12 -3.65
CA ALA A 168 7.06 -15.76 -3.44
C ALA A 168 5.53 -15.68 -3.61
N VAL A 169 4.99 -16.29 -4.68
CA VAL A 169 3.54 -16.36 -4.92
C VAL A 169 2.82 -17.09 -3.78
N ASN A 170 3.34 -18.24 -3.34
CA ASN A 170 2.74 -19.03 -2.26
C ASN A 170 2.77 -18.29 -0.92
N LEU A 171 3.83 -17.53 -0.63
CA LEU A 171 3.91 -16.71 0.57
C LEU A 171 2.86 -15.60 0.55
N ALA A 172 2.67 -14.90 -0.57
CA ALA A 172 1.62 -13.89 -0.73
C ALA A 172 0.21 -14.47 -0.49
N VAL A 173 -0.07 -15.63 -1.09
CA VAL A 173 -1.35 -16.35 -0.92
C VAL A 173 -1.57 -16.72 0.54
N THR A 174 -0.54 -17.23 1.23
CA THR A 174 -0.61 -17.61 2.65
C THR A 174 -0.98 -16.41 3.52
N GLN A 175 -0.31 -15.27 3.34
CA GLN A 175 -0.62 -14.06 4.10
C GLN A 175 -2.07 -13.62 3.92
N ILE A 176 -2.57 -13.59 2.69
CA ILE A 176 -3.94 -13.17 2.38
C ILE A 176 -4.96 -14.12 3.00
N GLN A 177 -4.79 -15.43 2.82
CA GLN A 177 -5.72 -16.44 3.33
C GLN A 177 -5.78 -16.42 4.86
N ASN A 178 -4.63 -16.36 5.54
CA ASN A 178 -4.58 -16.27 6.99
C ASN A 178 -5.28 -15.00 7.51
N PHE A 179 -5.07 -13.85 6.85
CA PHE A 179 -5.76 -12.63 7.27
C PHE A 179 -7.27 -12.67 7.03
N ILE A 180 -7.74 -13.27 5.93
CA ILE A 180 -9.19 -13.46 5.71
C ILE A 180 -9.81 -14.33 6.81
N GLU A 181 -9.13 -15.41 7.20
CA GLU A 181 -9.62 -16.34 8.22
C GLU A 181 -9.63 -15.70 9.61
N MET A 182 -8.56 -14.99 9.96
CA MET A 182 -8.31 -14.58 11.35
C MET A 182 -8.49 -13.09 11.61
N GLY A 183 -8.22 -12.23 10.63
CA GLY A 183 -8.28 -10.78 10.77
C GLY A 183 -9.68 -10.17 10.56
N MET A 184 -10.66 -10.95 10.10
CA MET A 184 -11.98 -10.44 9.73
C MET A 184 -12.99 -10.55 10.87
N ASP A 185 -13.89 -9.57 10.97
CA ASP A 185 -15.07 -9.62 11.83
C ASP A 185 -16.22 -10.37 11.16
N ALA A 186 -16.72 -11.43 11.80
CA ALA A 186 -17.74 -12.30 11.23
C ALA A 186 -19.12 -11.61 11.11
N LYS A 187 -19.41 -10.60 11.95
CA LYS A 187 -20.71 -9.91 11.96
C LYS A 187 -20.80 -8.87 10.85
N THR A 188 -19.76 -8.04 10.71
CA THR A 188 -19.75 -6.92 9.77
C THR A 188 -19.14 -7.31 8.41
N GLY A 189 -18.25 -8.30 8.38
CA GLY A 189 -17.43 -8.62 7.21
C GLY A 189 -16.31 -7.61 6.95
N LEU A 190 -16.01 -6.73 7.91
CA LEU A 190 -14.92 -5.76 7.84
C LEU A 190 -13.69 -6.24 8.63
N PRO A 191 -12.48 -5.78 8.28
CA PRO A 191 -11.27 -6.19 8.99
C PRO A 191 -11.15 -5.51 10.35
N TYR A 192 -10.58 -6.23 11.32
CA TYR A 192 -9.84 -5.64 12.43
C TYR A 192 -8.53 -5.03 11.92
N HIS A 193 -7.85 -4.22 12.73
CA HIS A 193 -6.53 -3.72 12.36
C HIS A 193 -5.50 -4.85 12.27
N GLY A 194 -5.62 -5.83 13.16
CA GLY A 194 -4.78 -7.02 13.13
C GLY A 194 -5.21 -8.07 14.14
N TYR A 195 -4.43 -9.13 14.26
CA TYR A 195 -4.66 -10.23 15.19
C TYR A 195 -3.34 -10.78 15.75
N GLN A 196 -3.44 -11.61 16.77
CA GLN A 196 -2.35 -12.47 17.25
C GLN A 196 -2.78 -13.93 17.08
N GLU A 197 -1.91 -14.74 16.47
CA GLU A 197 -2.24 -16.13 16.11
C GLU A 197 -2.44 -17.02 17.34
N GLU A 198 -1.43 -17.06 18.22
CA GLU A 198 -1.41 -17.94 19.39
C GLU A 198 -2.64 -17.79 20.30
N SER A 199 -3.13 -16.56 20.49
CA SER A 199 -4.29 -16.28 21.35
C SER A 199 -5.63 -16.26 20.59
N GLY A 200 -5.60 -16.20 19.25
CA GLY A 200 -6.78 -15.97 18.41
C GLY A 200 -7.44 -14.59 18.61
N VAL A 201 -6.82 -13.68 19.38
CA VAL A 201 -7.39 -12.36 19.69
C VAL A 201 -7.18 -11.39 18.53
N LYS A 202 -8.24 -10.63 18.22
CA LYS A 202 -8.28 -9.60 17.19
C LYS A 202 -8.25 -8.22 17.84
N TYR A 203 -7.51 -7.28 17.25
CA TYR A 203 -7.20 -5.99 17.85
C TYR A 203 -7.52 -4.82 16.91
N GLY A 204 -7.73 -3.67 17.54
CA GLY A 204 -8.06 -2.43 16.85
C GLY A 204 -9.55 -2.29 16.57
N ILE A 205 -9.93 -1.12 16.08
CA ILE A 205 -11.32 -0.85 15.73
C ILE A 205 -11.69 -1.62 14.46
N ILE A 206 -12.90 -2.17 14.44
CA ILE A 206 -13.45 -2.83 13.26
C ILE A 206 -13.72 -1.79 12.18
N GLY A 207 -13.22 -2.06 10.97
CA GLY A 207 -13.44 -1.20 9.81
C GLY A 207 -12.69 0.13 9.88
N TRP A 208 -11.47 0.15 10.43
CA TRP A 208 -10.58 1.29 10.19
C TRP A 208 -10.32 1.41 8.68
N GLY A 209 -10.71 2.54 8.10
CA GLY A 209 -10.81 2.74 6.66
C GLY A 209 -9.49 2.50 5.94
N ARG A 210 -8.35 2.91 6.52
CA ARG A 210 -7.04 2.69 5.91
C ARG A 210 -6.56 1.23 6.00
N ALA A 211 -6.83 0.51 7.09
CA ALA A 211 -6.57 -0.94 7.13
C ALA A 211 -7.42 -1.70 6.09
N ALA A 212 -8.70 -1.32 5.93
CA ALA A 212 -9.54 -1.87 4.86
C ALA A 212 -8.97 -1.55 3.48
N GLY A 213 -8.51 -0.31 3.26
CA GLY A 213 -7.81 0.10 2.05
C GLY A 213 -6.56 -0.73 1.76
N TRP A 214 -5.71 -0.98 2.76
CA TRP A 214 -4.53 -1.84 2.59
C TRP A 214 -4.88 -3.27 2.25
N LEU A 215 -5.84 -3.85 2.96
CA LEU A 215 -6.30 -5.21 2.66
C LEU A 215 -6.83 -5.28 1.22
N MET A 216 -7.61 -4.29 0.78
CA MET A 216 -8.13 -4.23 -0.58
C MET A 216 -7.04 -4.07 -1.63
N ILE A 217 -6.03 -3.21 -1.41
CA ILE A 217 -4.86 -3.09 -2.30
C ILE A 217 -4.12 -4.43 -2.39
N GLY A 218 -3.87 -5.04 -1.24
CA GLY A 218 -3.17 -6.32 -1.15
C GLY A 218 -3.85 -7.41 -1.96
N MET A 219 -5.18 -7.49 -1.88
CA MET A 219 -5.98 -8.44 -2.64
C MET A 219 -6.08 -8.09 -4.13
N SER A 220 -6.35 -6.83 -4.48
CA SER A 220 -6.55 -6.44 -5.89
C SER A 220 -5.27 -6.53 -6.71
N GLU A 221 -4.13 -6.07 -6.17
CA GLU A 221 -2.84 -6.17 -6.85
C GLU A 221 -2.37 -7.63 -6.95
N THR A 222 -2.55 -8.43 -5.89
CA THR A 222 -2.21 -9.86 -5.95
C THR A 222 -3.06 -10.58 -7.00
N LEU A 223 -4.37 -10.35 -7.04
CA LEU A 223 -5.26 -10.95 -8.04
C LEU A 223 -4.94 -10.49 -9.48
N ALA A 224 -4.35 -9.30 -9.66
CA ALA A 224 -3.92 -8.83 -10.97
C ALA A 224 -2.72 -9.61 -11.52
N CYS A 225 -1.87 -10.18 -10.65
CA CYS A 225 -0.68 -10.93 -11.04
C CYS A 225 -0.82 -12.45 -10.87
N LEU A 226 -1.80 -12.91 -10.08
CA LEU A 226 -2.01 -14.32 -9.76
C LEU A 226 -2.68 -15.06 -10.93
N GLU A 227 -2.11 -16.20 -11.32
CA GLU A 227 -2.67 -17.06 -12.36
C GLU A 227 -4.08 -17.54 -12.00
N ASN A 228 -5.03 -17.34 -12.92
CA ASN A 228 -6.46 -17.64 -12.70
C ASN A 228 -6.79 -19.14 -12.63
N THR A 229 -5.87 -20.02 -13.05
CA THR A 229 -6.00 -21.48 -12.97
C THR A 229 -5.70 -22.02 -11.57
N ARG A 230 -5.11 -21.20 -10.70
CA ARG A 230 -4.76 -21.62 -9.33
C ARG A 230 -6.02 -21.72 -8.47
N PRO A 231 -6.19 -22.78 -7.66
CA PRO A 231 -7.31 -22.89 -6.73
C PRO A 231 -7.44 -21.69 -5.78
N SER A 232 -6.29 -21.12 -5.37
CA SER A 232 -6.25 -19.95 -4.49
C SER A 232 -6.84 -18.68 -5.13
N TYR A 233 -6.82 -18.56 -6.46
CA TYR A 233 -7.33 -17.39 -7.17
C TYR A 233 -8.81 -17.18 -6.87
N GLU A 234 -9.63 -18.21 -7.05
CA GLU A 234 -11.08 -18.09 -6.86
C GLU A 234 -11.44 -17.86 -5.39
N VAL A 235 -10.71 -18.50 -4.45
CA VAL A 235 -10.91 -18.28 -3.01
C VAL A 235 -10.66 -16.82 -2.63
N ILE A 236 -9.52 -16.26 -3.06
CA ILE A 236 -9.15 -14.86 -2.77
C ILE A 236 -10.11 -13.90 -3.48
N LYS A 237 -10.45 -14.16 -4.76
CA LYS A 237 -11.38 -13.34 -5.53
C LYS A 237 -12.76 -13.27 -4.87
N GLN A 238 -13.31 -14.39 -4.40
CA GLN A 238 -14.60 -14.40 -3.74
C GLN A 238 -14.56 -13.67 -2.39
N ALA A 239 -13.48 -13.83 -1.61
CA ALA A 239 -13.29 -13.06 -0.39
C ALA A 239 -13.18 -11.54 -0.67
N TYR A 240 -12.42 -11.16 -1.70
CA TYR A 240 -12.28 -9.78 -2.12
C TYR A 240 -13.62 -9.16 -2.54
N ARG A 241 -14.40 -9.86 -3.36
CA ARG A 241 -15.74 -9.41 -3.79
C ARG A 241 -16.66 -9.14 -2.60
N ARG A 242 -16.70 -10.07 -1.63
CA ARG A 242 -17.47 -9.87 -0.40
C ARG A 242 -17.00 -8.66 0.39
N LEU A 243 -15.68 -8.46 0.49
CA LEU A 243 -15.12 -7.28 1.16
C LEU A 243 -15.53 -5.98 0.45
N VAL A 244 -15.41 -5.92 -0.89
CA VAL A 244 -15.85 -4.78 -1.71
C VAL A 244 -17.33 -4.47 -1.46
N ASP A 245 -18.20 -5.47 -1.53
CA ASP A 245 -19.64 -5.29 -1.29
C ASP A 245 -19.93 -4.71 0.10
N LYS A 246 -19.20 -5.17 1.12
CA LYS A 246 -19.34 -4.65 2.49
C LYS A 246 -18.82 -3.23 2.61
N VAL A 247 -17.63 -2.94 2.09
CA VAL A 247 -17.04 -1.60 2.15
C VAL A 247 -17.90 -0.59 1.42
N GLU A 248 -18.38 -0.89 0.21
CA GLU A 248 -19.18 0.04 -0.60
C GLU A 248 -20.50 0.47 0.08
N ALA A 249 -21.08 -0.36 0.96
CA ALA A 249 -22.25 0.00 1.75
C ALA A 249 -21.99 1.17 2.73
N TYR A 250 -20.71 1.46 3.01
CA TYR A 250 -20.28 2.53 3.89
C TYR A 250 -19.87 3.81 3.16
N GLN A 251 -19.89 3.86 1.82
CA GLN A 251 -19.59 5.08 1.08
C GLN A 251 -20.57 6.20 1.48
N LEU A 252 -20.03 7.37 1.79
CA LEU A 252 -20.80 8.55 2.19
C LEU A 252 -21.51 9.17 0.97
N PRO A 253 -22.58 9.98 1.17
CA PRO A 253 -23.28 10.65 0.07
C PRO A 253 -22.38 11.52 -0.81
N ASN A 254 -21.35 12.13 -0.21
CA ASN A 254 -20.35 12.93 -0.92
C ASN A 254 -19.28 12.10 -1.66
N GLY A 255 -19.38 10.77 -1.66
CA GLY A 255 -18.47 9.86 -2.37
C GLY A 255 -17.25 9.40 -1.57
N LEU A 256 -16.95 10.02 -0.42
CA LEU A 256 -15.81 9.67 0.42
C LEU A 256 -16.13 8.52 1.39
N TYR A 257 -15.12 8.04 2.11
CA TYR A 257 -15.25 7.13 3.24
C TYR A 257 -14.77 7.80 4.54
N SER A 258 -15.44 7.50 5.64
CA SER A 258 -15.01 7.91 6.98
C SER A 258 -13.75 7.15 7.42
N TRP A 259 -12.98 7.76 8.32
CA TRP A 259 -11.76 7.15 8.90
C TRP A 259 -12.03 5.78 9.53
N GLN A 260 -13.20 5.59 10.12
CA GLN A 260 -13.78 4.30 10.48
C GLN A 260 -15.06 4.12 9.66
N LEU A 261 -15.13 3.08 8.82
CA LEU A 261 -16.19 2.90 7.82
C LEU A 261 -17.60 2.95 8.41
N GLY A 262 -17.80 2.34 9.58
CA GLY A 262 -19.11 2.35 10.26
C GLY A 262 -19.49 3.70 10.88
N ALA A 263 -18.51 4.57 11.18
CA ALA A 263 -18.72 5.85 11.83
C ALA A 263 -19.00 6.95 10.79
N LYS A 264 -20.16 6.87 10.12
CA LYS A 264 -20.51 7.76 8.99
C LYS A 264 -20.62 9.24 9.34
N GLU A 265 -20.83 9.58 10.61
CA GLU A 265 -20.83 10.97 11.13
C GLU A 265 -19.43 11.47 11.47
N GLY A 266 -18.43 10.57 11.47
CA GLY A 266 -17.04 10.91 11.72
C GLY A 266 -16.36 11.57 10.51
N PRO A 267 -15.14 12.09 10.70
CA PRO A 267 -14.38 12.72 9.62
C PRO A 267 -14.11 11.73 8.47
N ALA A 268 -14.20 12.25 7.24
CA ALA A 268 -13.73 11.54 6.06
C ALA A 268 -12.21 11.38 6.10
N ASP A 269 -11.71 10.28 5.56
CA ASP A 269 -10.28 10.04 5.37
C ASP A 269 -10.02 9.83 3.87
N THR A 270 -9.35 10.80 3.26
CA THR A 270 -9.03 10.76 1.82
C THR A 270 -8.04 9.65 1.47
N SER A 271 -7.20 9.21 2.41
CA SER A 271 -6.33 8.04 2.18
C SER A 271 -7.10 6.73 2.09
N ALA A 272 -7.99 6.48 3.06
CA ALA A 272 -8.90 5.34 3.02
C ALA A 272 -9.70 5.34 1.71
N THR A 273 -10.27 6.51 1.36
CA THR A 273 -11.03 6.68 0.12
C THR A 273 -10.20 6.35 -1.12
N ALA A 274 -9.01 6.95 -1.26
CA ALA A 274 -8.16 6.74 -2.42
C ALA A 274 -7.73 5.27 -2.57
N MET A 275 -7.33 4.62 -1.48
CA MET A 275 -6.90 3.22 -1.49
C MET A 275 -8.04 2.24 -1.82
N ILE A 276 -9.21 2.43 -1.21
CA ILE A 276 -10.40 1.61 -1.48
C ILE A 276 -10.79 1.74 -2.95
N LEU A 277 -10.91 2.97 -3.45
CA LEU A 277 -11.37 3.22 -4.81
C LEU A 277 -10.34 2.82 -5.86
N TYR A 278 -9.04 3.01 -5.60
CA TYR A 278 -7.97 2.48 -6.45
C TYR A 278 -8.09 0.97 -6.62
N SER A 279 -8.28 0.25 -5.51
CA SER A 279 -8.45 -1.20 -5.52
C SER A 279 -9.64 -1.63 -6.37
N VAL A 280 -10.77 -0.90 -6.27
CA VAL A 280 -11.96 -1.13 -7.10
C VAL A 280 -11.67 -0.86 -8.58
N ALA A 281 -11.03 0.27 -8.91
CA ALA A 281 -10.67 0.62 -10.29
C ALA A 281 -9.74 -0.43 -10.92
N LYS A 282 -8.66 -0.81 -10.22
CA LYS A 282 -7.76 -1.89 -10.63
C LYS A 282 -8.50 -3.20 -10.90
N SER A 283 -9.45 -3.54 -10.03
CA SER A 283 -10.21 -4.77 -10.14
C SER A 283 -11.26 -4.74 -11.26
N LEU A 284 -11.74 -3.56 -11.66
CA LEU A 284 -12.56 -3.38 -12.86
C LEU A 284 -11.71 -3.58 -14.13
N ASN A 285 -10.50 -3.01 -14.18
CA ASN A 285 -9.60 -3.12 -15.35
C ASN A 285 -9.13 -4.57 -15.57
N THR A 286 -8.87 -5.29 -14.48
CA THR A 286 -8.50 -6.72 -14.52
C THR A 286 -9.69 -7.67 -14.66
N LYS A 287 -10.92 -7.14 -14.72
CA LYS A 287 -12.17 -7.93 -14.78
C LYS A 287 -12.36 -8.89 -13.59
N THR A 288 -11.68 -8.60 -12.48
CA THR A 288 -11.89 -9.26 -11.18
C THR A 288 -13.25 -8.88 -10.61
N LEU A 289 -13.64 -7.60 -10.79
CA LEU A 289 -14.95 -7.04 -10.51
C LEU A 289 -15.72 -6.78 -11.81
N ILE A 290 -17.05 -6.75 -11.69
CA ILE A 290 -17.97 -6.43 -12.80
C ILE A 290 -18.41 -4.96 -12.74
N GLY A 291 -18.98 -4.44 -13.82
CA GLY A 291 -19.30 -3.02 -13.99
C GLY A 291 -20.24 -2.39 -12.96
N ILE A 292 -20.92 -3.16 -12.10
CA ILE A 292 -21.85 -2.64 -11.08
C ILE A 292 -21.16 -1.70 -10.07
N HIS A 293 -19.86 -1.88 -9.82
CA HIS A 293 -19.08 -1.10 -8.85
C HIS A 293 -18.61 0.26 -9.42
N ARG A 294 -18.71 0.44 -10.73
CA ARG A 294 -18.16 1.60 -11.45
C ARG A 294 -18.74 2.92 -10.98
N SER A 295 -20.06 3.03 -10.83
CA SER A 295 -20.73 4.30 -10.48
C SER A 295 -20.30 4.81 -9.11
N ARG A 296 -20.13 3.91 -8.14
CA ARG A 296 -19.63 4.21 -6.79
C ARG A 296 -18.19 4.66 -6.82
N MET A 297 -17.35 3.98 -7.61
CA MET A 297 -15.96 4.36 -7.81
C MET A 297 -15.82 5.74 -8.42
N VAL A 298 -16.54 6.01 -9.52
CA VAL A 298 -16.53 7.30 -10.23
C VAL A 298 -16.94 8.45 -9.31
N ARG A 299 -18.01 8.28 -8.53
CA ARG A 299 -18.47 9.31 -7.58
C ARG A 299 -17.39 9.67 -6.55
N GLY A 300 -16.70 8.68 -6.00
CA GLY A 300 -15.65 8.94 -5.01
C GLY A 300 -14.36 9.47 -5.63
N ARG A 301 -14.03 9.04 -6.84
CA ARG A 301 -12.94 9.62 -7.65
C ARG A 301 -13.19 11.11 -7.89
N ASP A 302 -14.39 11.49 -8.32
CA ASP A 302 -14.74 12.89 -8.59
C ASP A 302 -14.68 13.74 -7.32
N ALA A 303 -15.12 13.18 -6.19
CA ALA A 303 -14.98 13.82 -4.89
C ALA A 303 -13.51 14.08 -4.52
N LEU A 304 -12.63 13.09 -4.69
CA LEU A 304 -11.19 13.26 -4.44
C LEU A 304 -10.55 14.27 -5.41
N LEU A 305 -10.93 14.25 -6.68
CA LEU A 305 -10.41 15.18 -7.68
C LEU A 305 -10.78 16.62 -7.35
N GLY A 306 -12.00 16.85 -6.85
CA GLY A 306 -12.45 18.16 -6.36
C GLY A 306 -11.78 18.65 -5.08
N MET A 307 -10.98 17.81 -4.41
CA MET A 307 -10.21 18.15 -3.20
C MET A 307 -8.72 18.37 -3.48
N VAL A 308 -8.30 18.34 -4.75
CA VAL A 308 -6.91 18.57 -5.13
C VAL A 308 -6.59 20.06 -5.00
N GLU A 309 -5.65 20.39 -4.14
CA GLU A 309 -5.09 21.73 -3.96
C GLU A 309 -3.57 21.66 -4.08
N GLU A 310 -2.98 22.44 -4.99
CA GLU A 310 -1.53 22.45 -5.26
C GLU A 310 -0.94 21.04 -5.50
N GLY A 311 -1.69 20.19 -6.21
CA GLY A 311 -1.31 18.81 -6.50
C GLY A 311 -1.39 17.85 -5.31
N ARG A 312 -1.89 18.26 -4.15
CA ARG A 312 -2.06 17.43 -2.96
C ARG A 312 -3.54 17.29 -2.58
N ILE A 313 -3.85 16.26 -1.78
CA ILE A 313 -5.20 15.99 -1.31
C ILE A 313 -5.21 16.08 0.22
N GLY A 314 -5.95 17.04 0.74
CA GLY A 314 -6.13 17.27 2.17
C GLY A 314 -7.07 16.27 2.82
N ASN A 315 -7.41 16.51 4.09
CA ASN A 315 -8.31 15.68 4.90
C ASN A 315 -7.89 14.18 4.93
N CYS A 316 -6.60 13.93 4.86
CA CYS A 316 -5.97 12.62 4.97
C CYS A 316 -5.58 12.38 6.43
N LEU A 317 -6.02 11.25 7.02
CA LEU A 317 -5.69 10.91 8.39
C LEU A 317 -4.18 10.61 8.53
N ALA A 318 -3.55 11.20 9.55
CA ALA A 318 -2.13 11.04 9.88
C ALA A 318 -1.72 9.57 10.08
N GLU A 319 -0.41 9.31 9.99
CA GLU A 319 0.16 7.97 10.15
C GLU A 319 -0.23 7.34 11.50
N CYS A 320 -0.43 6.03 11.49
CA CYS A 320 -0.71 5.27 12.71
C CYS A 320 0.52 5.31 13.63
N GLN A 321 0.35 5.69 14.91
CA GLN A 321 1.49 5.83 15.84
C GLN A 321 2.00 4.49 16.40
N GLY A 322 1.33 3.40 16.08
CA GLY A 322 1.58 2.07 16.60
C GLY A 322 0.34 1.19 16.45
N PHE A 323 0.43 -0.07 16.85
CA PHE A 323 -0.69 -0.99 16.72
C PHE A 323 -1.93 -0.46 17.44
N SER A 324 -3.02 -0.27 16.69
CA SER A 324 -4.30 0.26 17.20
C SER A 324 -4.25 1.68 17.77
N MET A 325 -3.32 2.53 17.29
CA MET A 325 -3.20 3.92 17.70
C MET A 325 -3.49 4.88 16.54
N TYR A 326 -4.72 5.40 16.48
CA TYR A 326 -5.24 6.19 15.36
C TYR A 326 -5.30 7.69 15.70
N PRO A 327 -4.21 8.47 15.52
CA PRO A 327 -4.23 9.89 15.83
C PRO A 327 -5.23 10.62 14.92
N GLN A 328 -6.23 11.30 15.49
CA GLN A 328 -7.23 12.07 14.74
C GLN A 328 -6.67 13.43 14.29
N ILE A 329 -5.59 13.39 13.52
CA ILE A 329 -4.92 14.54 12.92
C ILE A 329 -5.06 14.39 11.40
N TYR A 330 -5.56 15.43 10.74
CA TYR A 330 -5.84 15.40 9.31
C TYR A 330 -5.00 16.44 8.58
N GLY A 331 -4.50 16.09 7.41
CA GLY A 331 -3.63 16.94 6.60
C GLY A 331 -3.49 16.42 5.18
N SER A 332 -2.38 16.75 4.53
CA SER A 332 -2.02 16.24 3.21
C SER A 332 -0.79 15.36 3.35
N TYR A 333 -0.91 14.09 2.98
CA TYR A 333 0.15 13.09 3.16
C TYR A 333 0.35 12.22 1.92
N PRO A 334 1.56 11.65 1.71
CA PRO A 334 1.86 10.78 0.57
C PRO A 334 0.88 9.64 0.35
N TRP A 335 0.33 9.09 1.45
CA TRP A 335 -0.58 7.95 1.40
C TRP A 335 -2.02 8.29 1.01
N SER A 336 -2.35 9.56 0.79
CA SER A 336 -3.52 9.94 -0.01
C SER A 336 -3.14 10.23 -1.46
N LEU A 337 -1.99 10.87 -1.69
CA LEU A 337 -1.56 11.31 -3.01
C LEU A 337 -1.26 10.13 -3.95
N GLY A 338 -0.42 9.18 -3.53
CA GLY A 338 0.00 8.04 -4.35
C GLY A 338 -1.19 7.22 -4.86
N PRO A 339 -2.04 6.67 -3.98
CA PRO A 339 -3.21 5.88 -4.40
C PRO A 339 -4.22 6.69 -5.22
N ALA A 340 -4.38 7.99 -4.95
CA ALA A 340 -5.30 8.83 -5.73
C ALA A 340 -4.79 9.06 -7.16
N LEU A 341 -3.47 9.26 -7.33
CA LEU A 341 -2.87 9.36 -8.66
C LEU A 341 -3.11 8.06 -9.45
N SER A 342 -2.83 6.90 -8.84
CA SER A 342 -3.13 5.60 -9.46
C SER A 342 -4.62 5.40 -9.76
N LEU A 343 -5.52 5.82 -8.87
CA LEU A 343 -6.97 5.78 -9.10
C LEU A 343 -7.37 6.62 -10.31
N PHE A 344 -6.85 7.84 -10.43
CA PHE A 344 -7.21 8.74 -11.52
C PHE A 344 -6.80 8.16 -12.86
N VAL A 345 -5.57 7.63 -12.95
CA VAL A 345 -5.08 6.92 -14.14
C VAL A 345 -5.94 5.68 -14.45
N ALA A 346 -6.15 4.81 -13.46
CA ALA A 346 -6.93 3.59 -13.66
C ALA A 346 -8.38 3.87 -14.10
N ALA A 347 -8.94 5.02 -13.71
CA ALA A 347 -10.29 5.42 -14.09
C ALA A 347 -10.39 6.04 -15.50
N GLU A 348 -9.27 6.45 -16.12
CA GLU A 348 -9.26 6.89 -17.52
C GLU A 348 -9.53 5.73 -18.47
N GLU A 349 -8.94 4.56 -18.20
CA GLU A 349 -9.11 3.33 -18.99
C GLU A 349 -10.54 2.75 -18.93
N ILE A 350 -11.31 3.19 -17.93
CA ILE A 350 -12.65 2.71 -17.66
C ILE A 350 -13.66 3.46 -18.54
N ASN A 351 -13.43 4.75 -18.84
CA ASN A 351 -14.32 5.58 -19.66
C ASN A 351 -14.31 5.14 -21.13
#